data_AF-F4QS41-F1
#
_entry.id   AF-F4QS41-F1
#
_cell.length_a   1.000
_cell.length_b   1.000
_cell.length_c   1.000
_cell.angle_alpha   90.00
_cell.angle_beta   90.00
_cell.angle_gamma   90.00
#
_symmetry.space_group_name_H-M   'P 1'
#
loop_
_entity.id
_entity.type
_entity.pdbx_description
1 polymer ?
#
loop_
_entity_poly.entity_id
_entity_poly.type
_entity_poly.pdbx_seq_one_letter_code
_entity_poly.pdbx_strand_id
1 'polypeptide(L)'
;MAQPASKRDQAVDLEGFDPALVSELEPKLINLMQQSEALVALMRGFFQQLDKKRSDEFRIIAGYIAKAKEEIREMRPHDISHDRIPTAGAELEAITRDTENATHAIMNAAEAIMGMSEGEPGYKAKVDDEVMKIFEACSFQDITGQRVSKVVNVLKQIEERVGKLASTLGVDDKPVEMTAEEKRRHDLLLNGPAIGGPETKQDAIDAMFDDPPVSVVKADALASKAPAPAPAPAPAPAPAPTPKPVAAAPAPKPAAPAPAPAPVAQAPVAKAPVAKAPEPEATNSQDDIDALFDMPAEDLSKPASQDDIDALFD
;
A
#
# COMPACT_ATOMS: atom_id res chain seq x y z
N MET A 1 73.60 -97.94 27.17
CA MET A 1 74.62 -97.02 26.60
C MET A 1 73.90 -96.17 25.56
N ALA A 2 73.77 -94.85 25.61
CA ALA A 2 74.46 -93.80 26.34
C ALA A 2 73.48 -92.64 26.67
N GLN A 3 73.86 -91.83 27.66
CA GLN A 3 73.15 -90.68 28.23
C GLN A 3 73.35 -89.37 27.42
N PRO A 4 72.70 -88.24 27.79
CA PRO A 4 72.07 -87.29 26.86
C PRO A 4 72.84 -85.97 26.67
N ALA A 5 72.55 -85.23 25.58
CA ALA A 5 73.08 -83.89 25.34
C ALA A 5 72.04 -82.80 25.64
N SER A 6 72.32 -82.09 26.72
CA SER A 6 71.89 -80.77 27.21
C SER A 6 70.89 -79.93 26.40
N LYS A 7 69.84 -79.51 27.12
CA LYS A 7 69.12 -78.23 26.95
C LYS A 7 70.11 -77.09 26.66
N ARG A 8 69.82 -76.29 25.63
CA ARG A 8 70.22 -74.89 25.53
C ARG A 8 68.94 -74.06 25.47
N ASP A 9 68.76 -73.23 26.49
CA ASP A 9 67.84 -72.10 26.46
C ASP A 9 68.16 -71.26 25.22
N GLN A 10 67.22 -71.19 24.27
CA GLN A 10 67.18 -70.10 23.30
C GLN A 10 66.48 -68.95 24.00
N ALA A 11 67.26 -68.13 24.70
CA ALA A 11 66.87 -66.75 24.94
C ALA A 11 66.74 -66.09 23.56
N VAL A 12 65.56 -65.58 23.26
CA VAL A 12 65.32 -64.74 22.08
C VAL A 12 66.05 -63.43 22.37
N ASP A 13 67.30 -63.31 21.93
CA ASP A 13 68.03 -62.04 21.93
C ASP A 13 67.34 -61.09 20.95
N LEU A 14 66.57 -60.15 21.51
CA LEU A 14 66.14 -58.92 20.84
C LEU A 14 67.34 -57.95 20.74
N GLU A 15 68.49 -58.42 20.26
CA GLU A 15 69.69 -57.58 20.07
C GLU A 15 69.80 -57.16 18.60
N GLY A 16 69.15 -56.04 18.29
CA GLY A 16 69.22 -55.43 16.96
C GLY A 16 68.72 -53.99 16.92
N PHE A 17 68.64 -53.31 18.06
CA PHE A 17 68.41 -51.87 18.10
C PHE A 17 69.75 -51.18 18.33
N ASP A 18 70.23 -50.46 17.31
CA ASP A 18 71.41 -49.61 17.44
C ASP A 18 71.08 -48.47 18.42
N PRO A 19 71.69 -48.45 19.63
CA PRO A 19 71.34 -47.50 20.68
C PRO A 19 71.66 -46.05 20.27
N ALA A 20 72.57 -45.86 19.31
CA ALA A 20 72.90 -44.54 18.78
C ALA A 20 71.74 -43.95 17.94
N LEU A 21 71.05 -44.78 17.17
CA LEU A 21 69.89 -44.39 16.35
C LEU A 21 68.67 -44.04 17.20
N VAL A 22 68.46 -44.78 18.30
CA VAL A 22 67.39 -44.49 19.28
C VAL A 22 67.67 -43.18 20.00
N SER A 23 68.91 -42.95 20.43
CA SER A 23 69.34 -41.69 21.07
C SER A 23 69.21 -40.47 20.16
N GLU A 24 69.26 -40.64 18.82
CA GLU A 24 69.07 -39.54 17.86
C GLU A 24 67.59 -39.32 17.47
N LEU A 25 66.76 -40.37 17.52
CA LEU A 25 65.32 -40.29 17.24
C LEU A 25 64.52 -39.72 18.42
N GLU A 26 64.92 -40.01 19.64
CA GLU A 26 64.26 -39.54 20.87
C GLU A 26 64.12 -38.01 20.93
N PRO A 27 65.17 -37.19 20.70
CA PRO A 27 65.04 -35.73 20.67
C PRO A 27 64.20 -35.22 19.48
N LYS A 28 64.21 -35.91 18.34
CA LYS A 28 63.39 -35.55 17.16
C LYS A 28 61.91 -35.84 17.40
N LEU A 29 61.58 -36.96 18.05
CA LEU A 29 60.22 -37.31 18.43
C LEU A 29 59.66 -36.37 19.50
N ILE A 30 60.48 -36.02 20.50
CA ILE A 30 60.13 -34.99 21.50
C ILE A 30 59.87 -33.64 20.81
N ASN A 31 60.68 -33.26 19.83
CA ASN A 31 60.47 -32.02 19.09
C ASN A 31 59.18 -32.05 18.25
N LEU A 32 58.88 -33.17 17.57
CA LEU A 32 57.64 -33.36 16.82
C LEU A 32 56.40 -33.29 17.74
N MET A 33 56.48 -33.91 18.93
CA MET A 33 55.42 -33.84 19.93
C MET A 33 55.22 -32.40 20.43
N GLN A 34 56.30 -31.67 20.74
CA GLN A 34 56.24 -30.26 21.14
C GLN A 34 55.67 -29.36 20.03
N GLN A 35 56.03 -29.60 18.77
CA GLN A 35 55.47 -28.87 17.62
C GLN A 35 53.98 -29.17 17.43
N SER A 36 53.57 -30.44 17.58
CA SER A 36 52.16 -30.84 17.50
C SER A 36 51.34 -30.22 18.63
N GLU A 37 51.89 -30.15 19.85
CA GLU A 37 51.26 -29.51 21.00
C GLU A 37 51.11 -27.99 20.80
N ALA A 38 52.16 -27.35 20.26
CA ALA A 38 52.13 -25.93 19.90
C ALA A 38 51.07 -25.64 18.81
N LEU A 39 50.96 -26.50 17.79
CA LEU A 39 49.94 -26.36 16.74
C LEU A 39 48.53 -26.53 17.31
N VAL A 40 48.30 -27.51 18.19
CA VAL A 40 47.01 -27.71 18.86
C VAL A 40 46.66 -26.52 19.76
N ALA A 41 47.64 -25.97 20.49
CA ALA A 41 47.44 -24.77 21.31
C ALA A 41 47.08 -23.54 20.44
N LEU A 42 47.75 -23.36 19.30
CA LEU A 42 47.45 -22.31 18.35
C LEU A 42 46.05 -22.46 17.75
N MET A 43 45.67 -23.67 17.33
CA MET A 43 44.33 -23.95 16.81
C MET A 43 43.25 -23.68 17.85
N ARG A 44 43.46 -24.08 19.11
CA ARG A 44 42.53 -23.76 20.23
C ARG A 44 42.37 -22.25 20.41
N GLY A 45 43.48 -21.50 20.40
CA GLY A 45 43.44 -20.03 20.49
C GLY A 45 42.70 -19.39 19.30
N PHE A 46 42.95 -19.87 18.09
CA PHE A 46 42.27 -19.41 16.88
C PHE A 46 40.76 -19.66 16.91
N PHE A 47 40.32 -20.86 17.32
CA PHE A 47 38.89 -21.16 17.44
C PHE A 47 38.22 -20.32 18.52
N GLN A 48 38.86 -20.09 19.66
CA GLN A 48 38.33 -19.20 20.70
C GLN A 48 38.17 -17.75 20.19
N GLN A 49 39.12 -17.25 19.39
CA GLN A 49 39.03 -15.93 18.78
C GLN A 49 37.92 -15.87 17.72
N LEU A 50 37.80 -16.89 16.86
CA LEU A 50 36.72 -17.00 15.88
C LEU A 50 35.35 -17.07 16.55
N ASP A 51 35.20 -17.86 17.60
CA ASP A 51 33.94 -18.01 18.33
C ASP A 51 33.55 -16.71 19.03
N LYS A 52 34.51 -16.01 19.63
CA LYS A 52 34.27 -14.68 20.20
C LYS A 52 33.82 -13.70 19.12
N LYS A 53 34.57 -13.60 18.02
CA LYS A 53 34.23 -12.71 16.90
C LYS A 53 32.86 -13.01 16.32
N ARG A 54 32.55 -14.29 16.08
CA ARG A 54 31.26 -14.73 15.55
C ARG A 54 30.12 -14.43 16.53
N SER A 55 30.34 -14.64 17.83
CA SER A 55 29.35 -14.33 18.87
C SER A 55 29.08 -12.83 18.94
N ASP A 56 30.11 -12.00 18.81
CA ASP A 56 29.98 -10.54 18.77
C ASP A 56 29.21 -10.08 17.51
N GLU A 57 29.53 -10.63 16.34
CA GLU A 57 28.81 -10.37 15.09
C GLU A 57 27.33 -10.79 15.17
N PHE A 58 27.03 -11.98 15.69
CA PHE A 58 25.64 -12.43 15.89
C PHE A 58 24.88 -11.56 16.89
N ARG A 59 25.54 -11.08 17.95
CA ARG A 59 24.93 -10.16 18.91
C ARG A 59 24.56 -8.83 18.25
N ILE A 60 25.40 -8.33 17.36
CA ILE A 60 25.12 -7.12 16.57
C ILE A 60 23.93 -7.35 15.64
N ILE A 61 23.93 -8.44 14.86
CA ILE A 61 22.83 -8.78 13.94
C ILE A 61 21.51 -8.95 14.72
N ALA A 62 21.53 -9.67 15.84
CA ALA A 62 20.36 -9.83 16.69
C ALA A 62 19.84 -8.48 17.21
N GLY A 63 20.74 -7.54 17.53
CA GLY A 63 20.40 -6.17 17.88
C GLY A 63 19.70 -5.42 16.75
N TYR A 64 20.21 -5.52 15.52
CA TYR A 64 19.55 -4.93 14.34
C TYR A 64 18.17 -5.52 14.07
N ILE A 65 18.02 -6.85 14.17
CA ILE A 65 16.73 -7.54 13.98
C ILE A 65 15.74 -7.10 15.07
N ALA A 66 16.17 -7.00 16.32
CA ALA A 66 15.32 -6.56 17.42
C ALA A 66 14.83 -5.12 17.21
N LYS A 67 15.72 -4.21 16.78
CA LYS A 67 15.38 -2.82 16.45
C LYS A 67 14.40 -2.75 15.29
N ALA A 68 14.67 -3.44 14.18
CA ALA A 68 13.79 -3.53 13.03
C ALA A 68 12.39 -4.06 13.40
N LYS A 69 12.32 -5.10 14.24
CA LYS A 69 11.06 -5.66 14.72
C LYS A 69 10.26 -4.66 15.57
N GLU A 70 10.94 -3.84 16.36
CA GLU A 70 10.28 -2.80 17.16
C GLU A 70 9.72 -1.68 16.29
N GLU A 71 10.44 -1.26 15.25
CA GLU A 71 9.96 -0.25 14.30
C GLU A 71 8.78 -0.76 13.46
N ILE A 72 8.80 -2.03 13.05
CA ILE A 72 7.66 -2.67 12.40
C ILE A 72 6.44 -2.68 13.33
N ARG A 73 6.63 -2.91 14.64
CA ARG A 73 5.55 -2.81 15.63
C ARG A 73 5.03 -1.38 15.78
N GLU A 74 5.91 -0.40 15.80
CA GLU A 74 5.56 1.03 15.91
C GLU A 74 4.72 1.53 14.73
N MET A 75 4.93 0.98 13.52
CA MET A 75 4.10 1.27 12.35
C MET A 75 2.62 0.87 12.56
N ARG A 76 2.36 -0.13 13.42
CA ARG A 76 1.05 -0.74 13.64
C ARG A 76 0.41 -1.21 12.32
N PRO A 77 1.01 -2.18 11.61
CA PRO A 77 0.51 -2.64 10.31
C PRO A 77 -0.92 -3.20 10.37
N HIS A 78 -1.32 -3.80 11.49
CA HIS A 78 -2.71 -4.26 11.67
C HIS A 78 -3.70 -3.09 11.76
N ASP A 79 -3.35 -1.98 12.41
CA ASP A 79 -4.17 -0.75 12.47
C ASP A 79 -4.36 -0.15 11.07
N ILE A 80 -3.29 -0.16 10.26
CA ILE A 80 -3.33 0.30 8.87
C ILE A 80 -4.25 -0.58 8.02
N SER A 81 -4.07 -1.91 8.09
CA SER A 81 -4.78 -2.87 7.23
C SER A 81 -6.23 -3.11 7.64
N HIS A 82 -6.55 -3.11 8.93
CA HIS A 82 -7.88 -3.50 9.43
C HIS A 82 -8.79 -2.32 9.78
N ASP A 83 -8.24 -1.10 9.96
CA ASP A 83 -9.05 0.07 10.35
C ASP A 83 -8.86 1.24 9.37
N ARG A 84 -7.62 1.73 9.20
CA ARG A 84 -7.36 2.97 8.45
C ARG A 84 -7.71 2.86 6.97
N ILE A 85 -7.21 1.84 6.27
CA ILE A 85 -7.48 1.64 4.84
C ILE A 85 -8.97 1.34 4.60
N PRO A 86 -9.61 0.40 5.34
CA PRO A 86 -11.05 0.17 5.21
C PRO A 86 -11.89 1.43 5.49
N THR A 87 -11.55 2.21 6.52
CA THR A 87 -12.23 3.47 6.82
C THR A 87 -12.09 4.47 5.68
N ALA A 88 -10.88 4.62 5.11
CA ALA A 88 -10.68 5.49 3.95
C ALA A 88 -11.49 5.01 2.73
N GLY A 89 -11.58 3.69 2.51
CA GLY A 89 -12.43 3.10 1.47
C GLY A 89 -13.91 3.43 1.69
N ALA A 90 -14.42 3.26 2.91
CA ALA A 90 -15.80 3.60 3.26
C ALA A 90 -16.11 5.10 3.07
N GLU A 91 -15.15 5.99 3.34
CA GLU A 91 -15.31 7.42 3.04
C GLU A 91 -15.39 7.70 1.53
N LEU A 92 -14.60 7.00 0.71
CA LEU A 92 -14.65 7.11 -0.75
C LEU A 92 -15.99 6.60 -1.32
N GLU A 93 -16.49 5.46 -0.84
CA GLU A 93 -17.80 4.95 -1.22
C GLU A 93 -18.93 5.91 -0.83
N ALA A 94 -18.82 6.50 0.36
CA ALA A 94 -19.79 7.47 0.83
C ALA A 94 -19.76 8.77 0.00
N ILE A 95 -18.59 9.20 -0.48
CA ILE A 95 -18.49 10.32 -1.44
C ILE A 95 -19.31 9.99 -2.70
N THR A 96 -19.07 8.84 -3.32
CA THR A 96 -19.79 8.43 -4.53
C THR A 96 -21.30 8.44 -4.29
N ARG A 97 -21.76 7.78 -3.22
CA ARG A 97 -23.18 7.74 -2.86
C ARG A 97 -23.78 9.13 -2.60
N ASP A 98 -23.10 9.97 -1.84
CA ASP A 98 -23.59 11.32 -1.50
C ASP A 98 -23.66 12.20 -2.77
N THR A 99 -22.69 12.07 -3.68
CA THR A 99 -22.68 12.79 -4.96
C THR A 99 -23.76 12.31 -5.93
N GLU A 100 -24.03 11.01 -5.99
CA GLU A 100 -25.12 10.45 -6.79
C GLU A 100 -26.48 10.92 -6.28
N ASN A 101 -26.72 10.83 -4.97
CA ASN A 101 -27.97 11.28 -4.34
C ASN A 101 -28.22 12.77 -4.57
N ALA A 102 -27.18 13.59 -4.42
CA ALA A 102 -27.30 15.03 -4.65
C ALA A 102 -27.56 15.35 -6.13
N THR A 103 -26.91 14.63 -7.04
CA THR A 103 -27.14 14.80 -8.49
C THR A 103 -28.56 14.42 -8.87
N HIS A 104 -29.09 13.31 -8.33
CA HIS A 104 -30.50 12.94 -8.49
C HIS A 104 -31.45 14.02 -7.94
N ALA A 105 -31.17 14.58 -6.76
CA ALA A 105 -31.98 15.65 -6.19
C ALA A 105 -31.98 16.91 -7.06
N ILE A 106 -30.82 17.29 -7.62
CA ILE A 106 -30.68 18.43 -8.54
C ILE A 106 -31.46 18.19 -9.83
N MET A 107 -31.33 17.01 -10.45
CA MET A 107 -32.06 16.67 -11.68
C MET A 107 -33.58 16.67 -11.45
N ASN A 108 -34.05 16.05 -10.36
CA ASN A 108 -35.47 16.02 -10.03
C ASN A 108 -36.06 17.42 -9.82
N ALA A 109 -35.34 18.32 -9.15
CA ALA A 109 -35.77 19.70 -8.95
C ALA A 109 -35.79 20.48 -10.28
N ALA A 110 -34.80 20.28 -11.14
CA ALA A 110 -34.76 20.90 -12.47
C ALA A 110 -35.89 20.39 -13.38
N GLU A 111 -36.18 19.08 -13.36
CA GLU A 111 -37.31 18.49 -14.06
C GLU A 111 -38.65 19.04 -13.55
N ALA A 112 -38.80 19.19 -12.24
CA ALA A 112 -39.98 19.77 -11.63
C ALA A 112 -40.22 21.21 -12.11
N ILE A 113 -39.17 22.03 -12.22
CA ILE A 113 -39.24 23.39 -12.78
C ILE A 113 -39.70 23.36 -14.24
N MET A 114 -39.14 22.49 -15.07
CA MET A 114 -39.53 22.39 -16.49
C MET A 114 -40.97 21.90 -16.69
N GLY A 115 -41.50 21.10 -15.75
CA GLY A 115 -42.87 20.60 -15.78
C GLY A 115 -43.94 21.63 -15.38
N MET A 116 -43.57 22.81 -14.89
CA MET A 116 -44.53 23.84 -14.44
C MET A 116 -45.12 24.62 -15.62
N SER A 117 -46.43 24.89 -15.57
CA SER A 117 -47.09 25.75 -16.56
C SER A 117 -46.90 27.22 -16.23
N GLU A 118 -46.46 28.00 -17.20
CA GLU A 118 -46.51 29.47 -17.10
C GLU A 118 -47.95 29.93 -16.87
N GLY A 119 -48.16 30.77 -15.85
CA GLY A 119 -49.48 31.32 -15.49
C GLY A 119 -50.24 30.61 -14.36
N GLU A 120 -49.70 29.52 -13.81
CA GLU A 120 -50.29 28.88 -12.61
C GLU A 120 -50.21 29.81 -11.37
N PRO A 121 -51.23 29.85 -10.49
CA PRO A 121 -51.15 30.61 -9.26
C PRO A 121 -49.96 30.14 -8.40
N GLY A 122 -49.10 31.07 -8.02
CA GLY A 122 -47.92 30.76 -7.22
C GLY A 122 -46.74 30.16 -7.99
N TYR A 123 -46.73 30.22 -9.34
CA TYR A 123 -45.61 29.75 -10.17
C TYR A 123 -44.23 30.18 -9.64
N LYS A 124 -44.05 31.48 -9.36
CA LYS A 124 -42.78 31.99 -8.82
C LYS A 124 -42.39 31.32 -7.51
N ALA A 125 -43.33 31.12 -6.59
CA ALA A 125 -43.05 30.48 -5.30
C ALA A 125 -42.62 29.02 -5.49
N LYS A 126 -43.31 28.28 -6.36
CA LYS A 126 -42.94 26.88 -6.68
C LYS A 126 -41.55 26.80 -7.32
N VAL A 127 -41.21 27.69 -8.25
CA VAL A 127 -39.88 27.75 -8.85
C VAL A 127 -38.82 28.11 -7.81
N ASP A 128 -39.07 29.11 -6.96
CA ASP A 128 -38.16 29.50 -5.90
C ASP A 128 -37.91 28.33 -4.91
N ASP A 129 -38.94 27.53 -4.60
CA ASP A 129 -38.84 26.33 -3.75
C ASP A 129 -37.96 25.24 -4.40
N GLU A 130 -38.15 24.92 -5.68
CA GLU A 130 -37.30 23.94 -6.38
C GLU A 130 -35.85 24.42 -6.54
N VAL A 131 -35.64 25.72 -6.79
CA VAL A 131 -34.29 26.32 -6.83
C VAL A 131 -33.62 26.22 -5.45
N MET A 132 -34.37 26.37 -4.36
CA MET A 132 -33.81 26.16 -3.03
C MET A 132 -33.39 24.71 -2.79
N LYS A 133 -34.16 23.72 -3.25
CA LYS A 133 -33.75 22.31 -3.18
C LYS A 133 -32.45 22.05 -3.95
N ILE A 134 -32.22 22.72 -5.08
CA ILE A 134 -30.94 22.63 -5.81
C ILE A 134 -29.79 23.18 -4.95
N PHE A 135 -29.97 24.34 -4.32
CA PHE A 135 -28.93 24.90 -3.43
C PHE A 135 -28.67 24.03 -2.21
N GLU A 136 -29.71 23.46 -1.61
CA GLU A 136 -29.59 22.51 -0.50
C GLU A 136 -28.86 21.24 -0.94
N ALA A 137 -29.21 20.69 -2.10
CA ALA A 137 -28.54 19.51 -2.64
C ALA A 137 -27.05 19.79 -2.86
N CYS A 138 -26.68 20.93 -3.44
CA CYS A 138 -25.29 21.36 -3.67
C CYS A 138 -24.41 21.41 -2.40
N SER A 139 -25.00 21.40 -1.20
CA SER A 139 -24.25 21.27 0.05
C SER A 139 -23.47 19.95 0.17
N PHE A 140 -23.74 18.95 -0.69
CA PHE A 140 -22.95 17.72 -0.83
C PHE A 140 -21.46 17.99 -1.03
N GLN A 141 -21.11 19.14 -1.64
CA GLN A 141 -19.73 19.54 -1.89
C GLN A 141 -18.93 19.71 -0.59
N ASP A 142 -19.53 20.26 0.47
CA ASP A 142 -18.85 20.45 1.75
C ASP A 142 -18.55 19.09 2.41
N ILE A 143 -19.56 18.22 2.48
CA ILE A 143 -19.40 16.86 3.01
C ILE A 143 -18.34 16.10 2.19
N THR A 144 -18.39 16.21 0.87
CA THR A 144 -17.39 15.59 -0.03
C THR A 144 -15.99 16.10 0.26
N GLY A 145 -15.80 17.41 0.40
CA GLY A 145 -14.51 18.01 0.74
C GLY A 145 -13.96 17.53 2.08
N GLN A 146 -14.81 17.40 3.10
CA GLN A 146 -14.44 16.88 4.41
C GLN A 146 -14.03 15.41 4.34
N ARG A 147 -14.79 14.57 3.64
CA ARG A 147 -14.48 13.15 3.44
C ARG A 147 -13.17 12.96 2.67
N VAL A 148 -12.96 13.68 1.57
CA VAL A 148 -11.70 13.67 0.81
C VAL A 148 -10.53 14.08 1.70
N SER A 149 -10.69 15.15 2.49
CA SER A 149 -9.66 15.59 3.43
C SER A 149 -9.32 14.50 4.45
N LYS A 150 -10.31 13.76 4.96
CA LYS A 150 -10.10 12.63 5.87
C LYS A 150 -9.31 11.50 5.20
N VAL A 151 -9.67 11.12 3.97
CA VAL A 151 -8.96 10.11 3.18
C VAL A 151 -7.50 10.51 2.94
N VAL A 152 -7.27 11.75 2.48
CA VAL A 152 -5.92 12.27 2.22
C VAL A 152 -5.09 12.28 3.50
N ASN A 153 -5.67 12.65 4.65
CA ASN A 153 -4.97 12.60 5.93
C ASN A 153 -4.59 11.18 6.35
N VAL A 154 -5.45 10.19 6.10
CA VAL A 154 -5.12 8.78 6.35
C VAL A 154 -3.96 8.33 5.47
N LEU A 155 -3.98 8.65 4.17
CA LEU A 155 -2.90 8.30 3.24
C LEU A 155 -1.56 8.92 3.64
N LYS A 156 -1.56 10.22 4.00
CA LYS A 156 -0.34 10.91 4.50
C LYS A 156 0.25 10.25 5.74
N GLN A 157 -0.61 9.84 6.68
CA GLN A 157 -0.15 9.16 7.90
C GLN A 157 0.43 7.77 7.61
N ILE A 158 -0.11 7.06 6.62
CA ILE A 158 0.44 5.77 6.16
C ILE A 158 1.80 6.02 5.49
N GLU A 159 1.88 6.99 4.58
CA GLU A 159 3.12 7.38 3.89
C GLU A 159 4.23 7.74 4.88
N GLU A 160 3.96 8.57 5.88
CA GLU A 160 4.94 8.97 6.90
C GLU A 160 5.49 7.75 7.67
N ARG A 161 4.60 6.82 8.05
CA ARG A 161 5.00 5.60 8.78
C ARG A 161 5.81 4.64 7.91
N VAL A 162 5.41 4.45 6.66
CA VAL A 162 6.13 3.60 5.70
C VAL A 162 7.49 4.21 5.38
N GLY A 163 7.57 5.53 5.16
CA GLY A 163 8.83 6.25 4.94
C GLY A 163 9.78 6.17 6.12
N LYS A 164 9.27 6.27 7.36
CA LYS A 164 10.08 6.04 8.58
C LYS A 164 10.65 4.62 8.63
N LEU A 165 9.87 3.60 8.25
CA LEU A 165 10.36 2.23 8.22
C LEU A 165 11.43 2.04 7.12
N ALA A 166 11.16 2.50 5.90
CA ALA A 166 12.08 2.37 4.77
C ALA A 166 13.44 3.01 5.08
N SER A 167 13.43 4.24 5.60
CA SER A 167 14.65 4.94 6.01
C SER A 167 15.42 4.24 7.13
N THR A 168 14.73 3.60 8.07
CA THR A 168 15.42 2.94 9.19
C THR A 168 15.95 1.55 8.84
N LEU A 169 15.28 0.85 7.93
CA LEU A 169 15.79 -0.41 7.36
C LEU A 169 16.84 -0.19 6.26
N GLY A 170 17.04 1.05 5.81
CA GLY A 170 17.94 1.34 4.68
C GLY A 170 17.47 0.69 3.38
N VAL A 171 16.15 0.53 3.22
CA VAL A 171 15.54 -0.02 2.01
C VAL A 171 15.32 1.15 1.07
N ASP A 172 16.20 1.28 0.07
CA ASP A 172 15.96 2.17 -1.06
C ASP A 172 14.98 1.50 -2.03
N ASP A 173 14.06 2.31 -2.57
CA ASP A 173 13.19 1.84 -3.64
C ASP A 173 14.03 1.42 -4.84
N LYS A 174 13.86 0.16 -5.25
CA LYS A 174 14.33 -0.24 -6.58
C LYS A 174 13.40 0.38 -7.60
N PRO A 175 13.91 1.01 -8.68
CA PRO A 175 13.05 1.43 -9.77
C PRO A 175 12.32 0.20 -10.30
N VAL A 176 11.01 0.15 -10.07
CA VAL A 176 10.15 -0.88 -10.65
C VAL A 176 9.96 -0.48 -12.11
N GLU A 177 10.56 -1.26 -13.02
CA GLU A 177 10.26 -1.17 -14.45
C GLU A 177 8.76 -1.47 -14.63
N MET A 178 7.97 -0.45 -14.99
CA MET A 178 6.57 -0.67 -15.35
C MET A 178 6.49 -1.69 -16.47
N THR A 179 5.63 -2.68 -16.30
CA THR A 179 5.32 -3.66 -17.34
C THR A 179 4.77 -2.95 -18.59
N ALA A 180 4.87 -3.59 -19.75
CA ALA A 180 4.34 -3.01 -21.00
C ALA A 180 2.84 -2.70 -20.91
N GLU A 181 2.09 -3.47 -20.12
CA GLU A 181 0.67 -3.24 -19.85
C GLU A 181 0.42 -2.05 -18.93
N GLU A 182 1.25 -1.85 -17.89
CA GLU A 182 1.16 -0.68 -17.01
C GLU A 182 1.55 0.60 -17.75
N LYS A 183 2.59 0.57 -18.59
CA LYS A 183 2.96 1.70 -19.46
C LYS A 183 1.81 2.06 -20.38
N ARG A 184 1.19 1.07 -21.04
CA ARG A 184 0.01 1.29 -21.88
C ARG A 184 -1.15 1.90 -21.10
N ARG A 185 -1.48 1.38 -19.90
CA ARG A 185 -2.56 1.94 -19.07
C ARG A 185 -2.27 3.39 -18.63
N HIS A 186 -1.03 3.68 -18.25
CA HIS A 186 -0.61 5.02 -17.88
C HIS A 186 -0.73 5.99 -19.07
N ASP A 187 -0.33 5.56 -20.27
CA ASP A 187 -0.44 6.36 -21.49
C ASP A 187 -1.91 6.63 -21.88
N LEU A 188 -2.82 5.69 -21.58
CA LEU A 188 -4.26 5.91 -21.78
C LEU A 188 -4.87 6.92 -20.77
N LEU A 189 -4.35 6.99 -19.54
CA LEU A 189 -4.80 7.92 -18.50
C LEU A 189 -4.41 9.38 -18.76
N LEU A 190 -3.45 9.63 -19.67
CA LEU A 190 -3.03 10.97 -20.08
C LEU A 190 -4.05 11.74 -20.94
N ASN A 191 -5.22 11.14 -21.22
CA ASN A 191 -6.28 11.76 -22.02
C ASN A 191 -7.36 12.49 -21.20
N GLY A 192 -7.12 12.74 -19.92
CA GLY A 192 -7.98 13.58 -19.06
C GLY A 192 -7.42 14.99 -18.85
N PRO A 193 -8.22 15.96 -18.38
CA PRO A 193 -7.73 17.29 -18.01
C PRO A 193 -6.55 17.18 -17.05
N ALA A 194 -5.35 17.54 -17.52
CA ALA A 194 -4.13 17.40 -16.76
C ALA A 194 -4.07 18.46 -15.65
N ILE A 195 -3.92 18.04 -14.39
CA ILE A 195 -3.69 18.96 -13.27
C ILE A 195 -2.33 19.64 -13.48
N GLY A 196 -2.34 20.94 -13.81
CA GLY A 196 -1.13 21.73 -14.05
C GLY A 196 -0.35 21.34 -15.31
N GLY A 197 -0.94 20.55 -16.21
CA GLY A 197 -0.38 20.30 -17.55
C GLY A 197 -0.54 21.53 -18.45
N PRO A 198 0.11 21.56 -19.62
CA PRO A 198 -0.14 22.62 -20.59
C PRO A 198 -1.62 22.57 -20.97
N GLU A 199 -2.38 23.60 -20.57
CA GLU A 199 -3.76 23.76 -21.00
C GLU A 199 -3.76 23.70 -22.53
N THR A 200 -4.56 22.79 -23.10
CA THR A 200 -4.81 22.80 -24.54
C THR A 200 -5.42 24.15 -24.86
N LYS A 201 -4.66 25.00 -25.57
CA LYS A 201 -5.11 26.36 -25.89
C LYS A 201 -6.40 26.28 -26.68
N GLN A 202 -7.35 27.18 -26.39
CA GLN A 202 -8.65 27.22 -27.08
C GLN A 202 -8.49 27.22 -28.61
N ASP A 203 -7.49 27.94 -29.13
CA ASP A 203 -7.16 27.96 -30.57
C ASP A 203 -6.87 26.56 -31.16
N ALA A 204 -6.29 25.65 -30.37
CA ALA A 204 -6.00 24.28 -30.81
C ALA A 204 -7.24 23.38 -30.74
N ILE A 205 -8.20 23.71 -29.88
CA ILE A 205 -9.51 23.05 -29.79
C ILE A 205 -10.37 23.48 -30.99
N ASP A 206 -10.43 24.79 -31.25
CA ASP A 206 -11.17 25.36 -32.37
C ASP A 206 -10.65 24.82 -33.71
N ALA A 207 -9.33 24.69 -33.87
CA ALA A 207 -8.72 24.07 -35.04
C ALA A 207 -9.11 22.58 -35.27
N MET A 208 -9.52 21.84 -34.24
CA MET A 208 -10.00 20.45 -34.37
C MET A 208 -11.47 20.37 -34.82
N PHE A 209 -12.27 21.39 -34.51
CA PHE A 209 -13.69 21.45 -34.86
C PHE A 209 -13.95 22.25 -36.14
N ASP A 210 -12.98 23.07 -36.57
CA ASP A 210 -13.02 23.83 -37.83
C ASP A 210 -12.64 23.00 -39.07
N ASP A 211 -12.16 21.75 -38.90
CA ASP A 211 -11.86 20.87 -40.03
C ASP A 211 -13.16 20.17 -40.50
N PRO A 212 -13.70 20.50 -41.70
CA PRO A 212 -14.91 19.87 -42.22
C PRO A 212 -14.64 18.38 -42.50
N PRO A 213 -15.67 17.50 -42.46
CA PRO A 213 -15.48 16.08 -42.74
C PRO A 213 -14.83 15.88 -44.11
N VAL A 214 -13.58 15.42 -44.10
CA VAL A 214 -12.73 15.27 -45.28
C VAL A 214 -13.37 14.31 -46.29
N SER A 215 -13.96 14.89 -47.34
CA SER A 215 -14.04 14.22 -48.63
C SER A 215 -12.67 14.24 -49.30
N VAL A 216 -12.18 13.05 -49.64
CA VAL A 216 -11.12 12.74 -50.62
C VAL A 216 -9.74 13.39 -50.46
N VAL A 217 -8.82 12.54 -50.00
CA VAL A 217 -7.38 12.59 -50.25
C VAL A 217 -7.01 13.09 -51.65
N LYS A 218 -6.13 14.09 -51.72
CA LYS A 218 -5.16 14.24 -52.82
C LYS A 218 -3.78 14.54 -52.25
N ALA A 219 -2.83 13.74 -52.72
CA ALA A 219 -1.40 13.85 -52.46
C ALA A 219 -0.81 15.11 -53.11
N ASP A 220 0.39 15.46 -52.65
CA ASP A 220 1.29 16.55 -53.07
C ASP A 220 1.08 17.91 -52.38
N ALA A 221 1.82 18.12 -51.29
CA ALA A 221 2.78 19.24 -51.17
C ALA A 221 3.46 19.25 -49.79
N LEU A 222 4.37 18.30 -49.55
CA LEU A 222 5.47 18.51 -48.61
C LEU A 222 6.54 19.36 -49.32
N ALA A 223 6.65 20.65 -49.00
CA ALA A 223 7.87 21.43 -49.24
C ALA A 223 7.91 22.74 -48.42
N SER A 224 8.66 22.69 -47.33
CA SER A 224 9.72 23.66 -46.99
C SER A 224 9.35 25.15 -46.82
N LYS A 225 9.27 25.61 -45.55
CA LYS A 225 9.92 26.89 -45.18
C LYS A 225 10.24 27.01 -43.68
N ALA A 226 11.53 27.16 -43.39
CA ALA A 226 12.11 27.75 -42.18
C ALA A 226 13.20 28.76 -42.65
N PRO A 227 13.80 29.63 -41.82
CA PRO A 227 13.38 30.30 -40.58
C PRO A 227 13.65 31.84 -40.63
N ALA A 228 13.21 32.65 -39.64
CA ALA A 228 13.92 33.85 -39.13
C ALA A 228 13.24 34.41 -37.83
N PRO A 229 13.81 35.36 -37.06
CA PRO A 229 14.07 35.24 -35.63
C PRO A 229 13.07 35.98 -34.73
N ALA A 230 13.12 35.67 -33.44
CA ALA A 230 12.29 36.25 -32.38
C ALA A 230 12.45 37.78 -32.23
N PRO A 231 11.36 38.53 -32.04
CA PRO A 231 11.37 39.79 -31.31
C PRO A 231 11.20 39.54 -29.80
N ALA A 232 11.97 40.27 -29.00
CA ALA A 232 11.94 40.29 -27.54
C ALA A 232 10.56 40.70 -26.97
N PRO A 233 10.21 40.28 -25.73
CA PRO A 233 8.87 40.45 -25.18
C PRO A 233 8.55 41.91 -24.83
N ALA A 234 7.38 42.39 -25.26
CA ALA A 234 6.75 43.61 -24.76
C ALA A 234 6.02 43.32 -23.42
N PRO A 235 5.83 44.33 -22.56
CA PRO A 235 5.65 44.16 -21.11
C PRO A 235 4.27 43.59 -20.72
N ALA A 236 4.27 42.84 -19.61
CA ALA A 236 3.09 42.25 -18.99
C ALA A 236 2.00 43.29 -18.67
N PRO A 237 0.70 42.98 -18.86
CA PRO A 237 -0.38 43.80 -18.34
C PRO A 237 -0.42 43.74 -16.81
N ALA A 238 -0.57 44.91 -16.18
CA ALA A 238 -0.64 45.07 -14.73
C ALA A 238 -1.86 44.36 -14.12
N PRO A 239 -1.75 43.80 -12.89
CA PRO A 239 -2.85 43.13 -12.22
C PRO A 239 -3.97 44.11 -11.83
N ALA A 240 -5.21 43.68 -12.07
CA ALA A 240 -6.42 44.36 -11.59
C ALA A 240 -6.43 44.45 -10.04
N PRO A 241 -6.97 45.55 -9.46
CA PRO A 241 -6.79 45.86 -8.06
C PRO A 241 -7.58 44.93 -7.13
N THR A 242 -6.88 44.39 -6.14
CA THR A 242 -7.43 43.75 -4.95
C THR A 242 -8.26 44.75 -4.11
N PRO A 243 -9.42 44.36 -3.56
CA PRO A 243 -10.12 45.21 -2.60
C PRO A 243 -9.33 45.28 -1.29
N LYS A 244 -9.00 46.51 -0.86
CA LYS A 244 -8.32 46.79 0.40
C LYS A 244 -9.25 46.56 1.62
N PRO A 245 -8.68 46.23 2.79
CA PRO A 245 -9.43 45.78 3.98
C PRO A 245 -10.21 46.92 4.62
N VAL A 246 -11.49 46.68 4.93
CA VAL A 246 -12.27 47.57 5.78
C VAL A 246 -11.93 47.29 7.25
N ALA A 247 -11.75 48.38 7.99
CA ALA A 247 -11.24 48.47 9.34
C ALA A 247 -11.99 47.61 10.37
N ALA A 248 -11.22 47.10 11.33
CA ALA A 248 -11.70 46.50 12.56
C ALA A 248 -12.52 47.50 13.41
N ALA A 249 -13.66 47.04 13.88
CA ALA A 249 -14.45 47.61 14.98
C ALA A 249 -14.97 46.45 15.86
N PRO A 250 -15.28 46.69 17.14
CA PRO A 250 -14.69 45.97 18.27
C PRO A 250 -15.35 44.64 18.64
N ALA A 251 -14.54 43.78 19.29
CA ALA A 251 -14.90 42.49 19.84
C ALA A 251 -16.11 42.56 20.81
N PRO A 252 -17.09 41.65 20.71
CA PRO A 252 -18.05 41.43 21.77
C PRO A 252 -17.37 40.72 22.96
N LYS A 253 -17.59 41.29 24.14
CA LYS A 253 -17.14 40.83 25.46
C LYS A 253 -17.58 39.38 25.74
N PRO A 254 -16.76 38.54 26.41
CA PRO A 254 -17.11 37.15 26.69
C PRO A 254 -18.33 37.06 27.61
N ALA A 255 -19.38 36.39 27.13
CA ALA A 255 -20.45 35.90 27.99
C ALA A 255 -19.90 34.75 28.85
N ALA A 256 -20.16 34.82 30.16
CA ALA A 256 -19.78 33.80 31.12
C ALA A 256 -20.37 32.42 30.75
N PRO A 257 -19.65 31.32 30.99
CA PRO A 257 -20.13 29.97 30.69
C PRO A 257 -21.34 29.64 31.57
N ALA A 258 -22.43 29.22 30.94
CA ALA A 258 -23.55 28.56 31.63
C ALA A 258 -23.05 27.24 32.25
N PRO A 259 -23.55 26.86 33.44
CA PRO A 259 -23.02 25.74 34.20
C PRO A 259 -23.29 24.41 33.49
N ALA A 260 -22.26 23.55 33.47
CA ALA A 260 -22.35 22.18 32.99
C ALA A 260 -23.46 21.40 33.73
N PRO A 261 -24.23 20.54 33.05
CA PRO A 261 -25.10 19.62 33.75
C PRO A 261 -24.23 18.63 34.56
N ALA A 262 -24.59 18.45 35.83
CA ALA A 262 -23.93 17.57 36.77
C ALA A 262 -23.89 16.11 36.26
N PRO A 263 -22.85 15.32 36.59
CA PRO A 263 -22.77 13.92 36.22
C PRO A 263 -23.85 13.14 36.97
N VAL A 264 -24.83 12.61 36.23
CA VAL A 264 -25.78 11.65 36.77
C VAL A 264 -25.02 10.34 37.04
N ALA A 265 -24.96 9.98 38.31
CA ALA A 265 -24.39 8.72 38.79
C ALA A 265 -25.10 7.52 38.12
N GLN A 266 -24.34 6.70 37.40
CA GLN A 266 -24.82 5.39 36.96
C GLN A 266 -24.80 4.44 38.16
N ALA A 267 -26.00 4.07 38.63
CA ALA A 267 -26.19 2.95 39.55
C ALA A 267 -26.05 1.61 38.79
N PRO A 268 -25.57 0.54 39.45
CA PRO A 268 -25.17 -0.70 38.78
C PRO A 268 -26.39 -1.50 38.34
N VAL A 269 -26.50 -1.81 37.05
CA VAL A 269 -27.56 -2.67 36.53
C VAL A 269 -27.23 -4.14 36.84
N ALA A 270 -28.15 -4.77 37.57
CA ALA A 270 -28.11 -6.15 37.98
C ALA A 270 -28.21 -7.13 36.79
N LYS A 271 -27.52 -8.27 36.92
CA LYS A 271 -27.61 -9.44 36.04
C LYS A 271 -28.95 -10.17 36.20
N ALA A 272 -29.59 -10.54 35.08
CA ALA A 272 -30.23 -11.84 34.78
C ALA A 272 -31.20 -11.72 33.58
N PRO A 273 -31.58 -12.81 32.86
CA PRO A 273 -30.97 -14.13 32.72
C PRO A 273 -30.64 -14.47 31.24
N VAL A 274 -29.85 -15.54 31.06
CA VAL A 274 -29.41 -16.11 29.79
C VAL A 274 -30.61 -16.61 28.97
N ALA A 275 -30.80 -16.03 27.78
CA ALA A 275 -31.66 -16.58 26.74
C ALA A 275 -30.87 -17.55 25.86
N LYS A 276 -31.56 -18.62 25.46
CA LYS A 276 -31.09 -19.84 24.79
C LYS A 276 -30.46 -19.53 23.41
N ALA A 277 -29.34 -20.20 23.12
CA ALA A 277 -28.62 -20.11 21.85
C ALA A 277 -29.48 -20.52 20.64
N PRO A 278 -29.37 -19.84 19.48
CA PRO A 278 -29.84 -20.39 18.22
C PRO A 278 -28.87 -21.47 17.72
N GLU A 279 -29.43 -22.52 17.12
CA GLU A 279 -28.74 -23.68 16.56
C GLU A 279 -27.83 -23.28 15.37
N PRO A 280 -26.75 -24.04 15.08
CA PRO A 280 -25.84 -23.71 14.00
C PRO A 280 -26.48 -24.00 12.64
N GLU A 281 -26.64 -22.95 11.83
CA GLU A 281 -26.95 -23.09 10.40
C GLU A 281 -25.80 -23.81 9.67
N ALA A 282 -26.17 -24.61 8.67
CA ALA A 282 -25.28 -25.45 7.89
C ALA A 282 -24.17 -24.61 7.25
N THR A 283 -22.93 -24.84 7.70
CA THR A 283 -21.74 -24.38 6.99
C THR A 283 -21.61 -25.22 5.73
N ASN A 284 -21.67 -24.60 4.54
CA ASN A 284 -21.31 -25.26 3.28
C ASN A 284 -19.94 -25.91 3.47
N SER A 285 -19.89 -27.23 3.34
CA SER A 285 -18.66 -27.98 3.59
C SER A 285 -17.65 -27.67 2.49
N GLN A 286 -16.36 -27.81 2.79
CA GLN A 286 -15.31 -27.59 1.80
C GLN A 286 -15.53 -28.46 0.54
N ASP A 287 -16.14 -29.63 0.70
CA ASP A 287 -16.50 -30.56 -0.38
C ASP A 287 -17.62 -29.99 -1.29
N ASP A 288 -18.55 -29.18 -0.76
CA ASP A 288 -19.60 -28.51 -1.55
C ASP A 288 -19.02 -27.38 -2.41
N ILE A 289 -17.99 -26.70 -1.89
CA ILE A 289 -17.28 -25.63 -2.61
C ILE A 289 -16.42 -26.23 -3.73
N ASP A 290 -15.76 -27.37 -3.46
CA ASP A 290 -14.92 -28.04 -4.44
C ASP A 290 -15.77 -28.65 -5.58
N ALA A 291 -16.97 -29.17 -5.29
CA ALA A 291 -17.91 -29.65 -6.30
C ALA A 291 -18.41 -28.56 -7.27
N LEU A 292 -18.40 -27.29 -6.85
CA LEU A 292 -18.83 -26.14 -7.65
C LEU A 292 -17.81 -25.77 -8.76
N PHE A 293 -16.54 -26.17 -8.62
CA PHE A 293 -15.47 -25.84 -9.55
C PHE A 293 -14.98 -27.02 -10.40
N ASP A 294 -15.42 -28.25 -10.12
CA ASP A 294 -14.97 -29.47 -10.81
C ASP A 294 -15.97 -29.97 -11.88
N MET A 295 -16.73 -29.06 -12.50
CA MET A 295 -17.63 -29.41 -13.61
C MET A 295 -16.80 -29.88 -14.83
N PRO A 296 -17.09 -31.05 -15.42
CA PRO A 296 -16.39 -31.52 -16.61
C PRO A 296 -16.62 -30.55 -17.77
N ALA A 297 -15.58 -30.29 -18.57
CA ALA A 297 -15.59 -29.29 -19.64
C ALA A 297 -16.70 -29.47 -20.70
N GLU A 298 -17.34 -30.64 -20.76
CA GLU A 298 -18.48 -30.91 -21.62
C GLU A 298 -19.77 -30.19 -21.17
N ASP A 299 -19.91 -29.84 -19.88
CA ASP A 299 -21.13 -29.19 -19.35
C ASP A 299 -21.12 -27.66 -19.45
N LEU A 300 -19.95 -27.04 -19.65
CA LEU A 300 -19.82 -25.60 -19.92
C LEU A 300 -20.27 -25.20 -21.34
N SER A 301 -20.50 -26.19 -22.21
CA SER A 301 -20.83 -25.97 -23.63
C SER A 301 -22.33 -26.14 -23.95
N LYS A 302 -23.16 -26.45 -22.95
CA LYS A 302 -24.62 -26.47 -23.12
C LYS A 302 -25.16 -25.05 -22.99
N PRO A 303 -25.79 -24.48 -24.04
CA PRO A 303 -26.54 -23.26 -23.87
C PRO A 303 -27.71 -23.55 -22.94
N ALA A 304 -27.82 -22.81 -21.83
CA ALA A 304 -29.00 -22.85 -20.97
C ALA A 304 -30.24 -22.62 -21.83
N SER A 305 -31.23 -23.52 -21.73
CA SER A 305 -32.42 -23.39 -22.55
C SER A 305 -33.24 -22.20 -22.08
N GLN A 306 -33.95 -21.53 -22.99
CA GLN A 306 -34.77 -20.36 -22.67
C GLN A 306 -35.80 -20.66 -21.56
N ASP A 307 -36.29 -21.90 -21.51
CA ASP A 307 -37.25 -22.37 -20.50
C ASP A 307 -36.63 -22.42 -19.09
N ASP A 308 -35.32 -22.68 -18.96
CA ASP A 308 -34.62 -22.70 -17.67
C ASP A 308 -34.40 -21.27 -17.12
N ILE A 309 -34.27 -20.28 -18.01
CA ILE A 309 -34.11 -18.87 -17.63
C ILE A 309 -35.45 -18.30 -17.17
N ASP A 310 -36.54 -18.65 -17.84
CA ASP A 310 -37.88 -18.15 -17.49
C ASP A 310 -38.35 -18.70 -16.13
N ALA A 311 -37.94 -19.92 -15.74
CA ALA A 311 -38.26 -20.51 -14.44
C ALA A 311 -37.54 -19.86 -13.23
N LEU A 312 -36.54 -19.01 -13.46
CA LEU A 312 -35.76 -18.34 -12.42
C LEU A 312 -36.37 -17.00 -11.97
N PHE A 313 -37.37 -16.49 -12.70
CA PHE A 313 -37.96 -15.16 -12.47
C PHE A 313 -39.47 -15.17 -12.18
N ASP A 314 -40.09 -16.35 -12.03
CA ASP A 314 -41.46 -16.56 -11.52
C ASP A 314 -41.45 -17.14 -10.10
#